data_AF-A0AAV0XTC5-F1
#
_entry.id   AF-A0AAV0XTC5-F1
#
_cell.length_a   1.000
_cell.length_b   1.000
_cell.length_c   1.000
_cell.angle_alpha   90.00
_cell.angle_beta   90.00
_cell.angle_gamma   90.00
#
_symmetry.space_group_name_H-M   'P 1'
#
loop_
_entity.id
_entity.type
_entity.pdbx_description
1 polymer ?
#
loop_
_entity_poly.entity_id
_entity_poly.type
_entity_poly.pdbx_seq_one_letter_code
_entity_poly.pdbx_strand_id
1 'polypeptide(L)'
;MRKLAITLQFYSNKAYNFVRKSFKNVLPHPKTISKWYKVVNGDPGFTQEAFQCIHEKAKNETVICNIVLDEMSIREKIEWDGTKMHGFVDMGTNIDTVNDNSVHAKNALVFMAVGVNGHWKMPIGYFLVAGLNGNERSNLLKQCLVLMGDTGAKVHSITFDGAYSNGKMCSNLGASFDINDELSFSFKNPYNNEPVYVFYDACHMIKLIRNLLGDLGYLFNQEGKKISWNHIKMLYFKEKNEGLKAATKLTNKHIYYYNEKMNVKLATQVLSNSVGNGLKFCKSLGCDDFKDIDATAEFCFLMNDAFDILNCRSKYSKNPYCLALDEKQFEKYENFSKNFYNYVLGLRLPNGKTVVECGRKTGFVGLIKALQNVLKLYT
;
A
#
# COMPACT_ATOMS: atom_id res chain seq x y z
N MET A 1 -19.14 -0.84 -32.97
CA MET A 1 -20.39 -0.66 -32.20
C MET A 1 -20.38 -1.33 -30.84
N ARG A 2 -20.08 -2.65 -30.72
CA ARG A 2 -20.03 -3.38 -29.43
C ARG A 2 -19.15 -2.72 -28.36
N LYS A 3 -17.89 -2.40 -28.68
CA LYS A 3 -16.94 -1.73 -27.77
C LYS A 3 -17.51 -0.42 -27.22
N LEU A 4 -18.01 0.46 -28.09
CA LEU A 4 -18.64 1.73 -27.70
C LEU A 4 -19.81 1.53 -26.72
N ALA A 5 -20.72 0.60 -27.02
CA ALA A 5 -21.88 0.33 -26.18
C ALA A 5 -21.49 -0.18 -24.78
N ILE A 6 -20.55 -1.12 -24.71
CA ILE A 6 -20.02 -1.67 -23.46
C ILE A 6 -19.31 -0.57 -22.65
N THR A 7 -18.43 0.20 -23.29
CA THR A 7 -17.69 1.29 -22.63
C THR A 7 -18.63 2.37 -22.09
N LEU A 8 -19.61 2.81 -22.87
CA LEU A 8 -20.58 3.81 -22.43
C LEU A 8 -21.44 3.31 -21.26
N GLN A 9 -21.91 2.06 -21.32
CA GLN A 9 -22.66 1.42 -20.24
C GLN A 9 -21.83 1.31 -18.95
N PHE A 10 -20.55 0.93 -19.07
CA PHE A 10 -19.62 0.83 -17.96
C PHE A 10 -19.39 2.18 -17.27
N TYR A 11 -19.16 3.26 -18.03
CA TYR A 11 -18.99 4.59 -17.45
C TYR A 11 -20.27 5.13 -16.82
N SER A 12 -21.43 4.91 -17.45
CA SER A 12 -22.71 5.35 -16.90
C SER A 12 -23.90 4.69 -17.57
N ASN A 13 -24.62 3.85 -16.81
CA ASN A 13 -25.90 3.29 -17.22
C ASN A 13 -26.94 4.40 -17.53
N LYS A 14 -26.91 5.53 -16.81
CA LYS A 14 -27.80 6.67 -17.08
C LYS A 14 -27.49 7.31 -18.45
N ALA A 15 -26.21 7.56 -18.74
CA ALA A 15 -25.80 8.13 -20.02
C ALA A 15 -26.10 7.18 -21.18
N TYR A 16 -25.82 5.88 -21.00
CA TYR A 16 -26.17 4.86 -21.98
C TYR A 16 -27.67 4.85 -22.31
N ASN A 17 -28.53 4.82 -21.29
CA ASN A 17 -29.97 4.83 -21.48
C ASN A 17 -30.48 6.13 -22.12
N PHE A 18 -29.88 7.28 -21.78
CA PHE A 18 -30.20 8.56 -22.41
C PHE A 18 -29.83 8.56 -23.89
N VAL A 19 -28.59 8.19 -24.25
CA VAL A 19 -28.13 8.12 -25.64
C VAL A 19 -28.98 7.12 -26.42
N ARG A 20 -29.24 5.94 -25.85
CA ARG A 20 -30.11 4.94 -26.48
C ARG A 20 -31.49 5.51 -26.81
N LYS A 21 -32.15 6.20 -25.87
CA LYS A 21 -33.47 6.81 -26.10
C LYS A 21 -33.41 7.96 -27.12
N SER A 22 -32.42 8.83 -26.99
CA SER A 22 -32.28 10.04 -27.82
C SER A 22 -32.00 9.71 -29.28
N PHE A 23 -31.24 8.65 -29.55
CA PHE A 23 -30.92 8.19 -30.90
C PHE A 23 -31.75 6.97 -31.29
N LYS A 24 -33.08 7.00 -31.09
CA LYS A 24 -34.04 5.99 -31.60
C LYS A 24 -33.62 4.52 -31.35
N ASN A 25 -33.08 4.22 -30.17
CA ASN A 25 -32.60 2.89 -29.78
C ASN A 25 -31.48 2.32 -30.66
N VAL A 26 -30.64 3.17 -31.26
CA VAL A 26 -29.45 2.76 -32.03
C VAL A 26 -28.47 1.93 -31.21
N LEU A 27 -28.43 2.11 -29.88
CA LEU A 27 -27.62 1.29 -28.99
C LEU A 27 -28.36 -0.01 -28.57
N PRO A 28 -27.64 -1.14 -28.44
CA PRO A 28 -28.21 -2.42 -28.02
C PRO A 28 -29.06 -2.34 -26.76
N HIS A 29 -29.99 -3.29 -26.58
CA HIS A 29 -30.69 -3.39 -25.30
C HIS A 29 -29.70 -3.77 -24.17
N PRO A 30 -29.82 -3.24 -22.94
CA PRO A 30 -28.94 -3.60 -21.82
C PRO A 30 -28.79 -5.12 -21.59
N LYS A 31 -29.86 -5.90 -21.80
CA LYS A 31 -29.81 -7.37 -21.78
C LYS A 31 -28.77 -7.96 -22.76
N THR A 32 -28.62 -7.37 -23.94
CA THR A 32 -27.60 -7.78 -24.91
C THR A 32 -26.20 -7.47 -24.39
N ILE A 33 -26.00 -6.33 -23.73
CA ILE A 33 -24.73 -6.01 -23.07
C ILE A 33 -24.43 -7.00 -21.94
N SER A 34 -25.40 -7.32 -21.09
CA SER A 34 -25.23 -8.33 -20.04
C SER A 34 -24.79 -9.68 -20.62
N LYS A 35 -25.40 -10.13 -21.72
CA LYS A 35 -24.97 -11.36 -22.43
C LYS A 35 -23.53 -11.26 -22.93
N TRP A 36 -23.08 -10.09 -23.40
CA TRP A 36 -21.70 -9.88 -23.82
C TRP A 36 -20.69 -9.95 -22.68
N TYR A 37 -21.09 -9.61 -21.45
CA TYR A 37 -20.24 -9.74 -20.25
C TYR A 37 -20.14 -11.17 -19.73
N LYS A 38 -21.16 -12.02 -19.96
CA LYS A 38 -21.18 -13.43 -19.51
C LYS A 38 -20.12 -14.35 -20.17
N VAL A 39 -19.30 -13.82 -21.08
CA VAL A 39 -18.26 -14.60 -21.77
C VAL A 39 -17.00 -14.73 -20.91
N VAL A 40 -16.78 -13.80 -19.98
CA VAL A 40 -15.62 -13.82 -19.08
C VAL A 40 -16.03 -14.51 -17.78
N ASN A 41 -15.23 -15.46 -17.32
CA ASN A 41 -15.46 -16.06 -16.02
C ASN A 41 -15.18 -15.03 -14.91
N GLY A 42 -16.20 -14.77 -14.09
CA GLY A 42 -16.13 -13.83 -12.98
C GLY A 42 -16.19 -14.52 -11.61
N ASP A 43 -15.91 -15.82 -11.55
CA ASP A 43 -15.97 -16.60 -10.32
C ASP A 43 -14.69 -16.43 -9.47
N PRO A 44 -14.76 -16.69 -8.14
CA PRO A 44 -13.59 -16.68 -7.29
C PRO A 44 -12.53 -17.66 -7.78
N GLY A 45 -11.27 -17.32 -7.53
CA GLY A 45 -10.10 -18.00 -8.07
C GLY A 45 -9.20 -17.08 -8.88
N PHE A 46 -8.20 -17.69 -9.51
CA PHE A 46 -7.33 -17.03 -10.48
C PHE A 46 -8.04 -16.91 -11.83
N THR A 47 -8.03 -15.71 -12.41
CA THR A 47 -8.73 -15.39 -13.65
C THR A 47 -7.87 -15.70 -14.87
N GLN A 48 -8.12 -16.81 -15.56
CA GLN A 48 -7.30 -17.28 -16.68
C GLN A 48 -7.19 -16.23 -17.80
N GLU A 49 -8.26 -15.51 -18.10
CA GLU A 49 -8.30 -14.46 -19.11
C GLU A 49 -7.33 -13.30 -18.77
N ALA A 50 -7.12 -13.02 -17.49
CA ALA A 50 -6.16 -12.01 -17.04
C ALA A 50 -4.72 -12.48 -17.33
N PHE A 51 -4.38 -13.72 -17.00
CA PHE A 51 -3.07 -14.31 -17.30
C PHE A 51 -2.81 -14.40 -18.81
N GLN A 52 -3.81 -14.78 -19.60
CA GLN A 52 -3.71 -14.78 -21.07
C GLN A 52 -3.42 -13.38 -21.63
N CYS A 53 -4.09 -12.34 -21.12
CA CYS A 53 -3.84 -10.96 -21.52
C CYS A 53 -2.40 -10.53 -21.19
N ILE A 54 -1.88 -10.90 -20.03
CA ILE A 54 -0.49 -10.63 -19.65
C ILE A 54 0.48 -11.43 -20.53
N HIS A 55 0.16 -12.68 -20.86
CA HIS A 55 0.97 -13.52 -21.74
C HIS A 55 1.09 -12.95 -23.16
N GLU A 56 -0.02 -12.55 -23.77
CA GLU A 56 -0.01 -11.89 -25.09
C GLU A 56 0.81 -10.60 -25.08
N LYS A 57 0.79 -9.87 -23.97
CA LYS A 57 1.63 -8.69 -23.78
C LYS A 57 3.12 -9.06 -23.67
N ALA A 58 3.44 -10.06 -22.86
CA ALA A 58 4.81 -10.54 -22.63
C ALA A 58 5.46 -11.15 -23.87
N LYS A 59 4.68 -11.62 -24.85
CA LYS A 59 5.20 -12.05 -26.17
C LYS A 59 5.82 -10.89 -26.98
N ASN A 60 5.27 -9.68 -26.82
CA ASN A 60 5.63 -8.54 -27.66
C ASN A 60 6.63 -7.60 -26.97
N GLU A 61 6.63 -7.56 -25.64
CA GLU A 61 7.52 -6.70 -24.87
C GLU A 61 7.90 -7.35 -23.52
N THR A 62 9.03 -6.94 -22.95
CA THR A 62 9.37 -7.33 -21.57
C THR A 62 8.33 -6.78 -20.62
N VAL A 63 7.73 -7.64 -19.81
CA VAL A 63 6.75 -7.23 -18.78
C VAL A 63 7.37 -7.45 -17.40
N ILE A 64 7.53 -6.37 -16.64
CA ILE A 64 8.00 -6.40 -15.25
C ILE A 64 6.84 -6.01 -14.34
N CYS A 65 6.56 -6.84 -13.34
CA CYS A 65 5.39 -6.71 -12.48
C CYS A 65 5.75 -6.71 -10.99
N ASN A 66 4.92 -5.99 -10.23
CA ASN A 66 4.73 -6.15 -8.80
C ASN A 66 3.40 -6.87 -8.56
N ILE A 67 3.32 -7.75 -7.58
CA ILE A 67 2.05 -8.33 -7.13
C ILE A 67 1.60 -7.61 -5.87
N VAL A 68 0.43 -6.97 -5.95
CA VAL A 68 -0.20 -6.30 -4.82
C VAL A 68 -1.28 -7.23 -4.25
N LEU A 69 -1.25 -7.42 -2.93
CA LEU A 69 -2.25 -8.18 -2.19
C LEU A 69 -2.93 -7.30 -1.17
N ASP A 70 -4.26 -7.36 -1.13
CA ASP A 70 -5.05 -6.74 -0.07
C ASP A 70 -6.32 -7.54 0.21
N GLU A 71 -6.85 -7.39 1.41
CA GLU A 71 -8.07 -8.05 1.87
C GLU A 71 -9.15 -7.00 2.13
N MET A 72 -10.30 -7.15 1.47
CA MET A 72 -11.43 -6.24 1.60
C MET A 72 -12.55 -6.91 2.37
N SER A 73 -13.08 -6.25 3.40
CA SER A 73 -14.29 -6.73 4.08
C SER A 73 -15.50 -6.64 3.15
N ILE A 74 -16.29 -7.71 3.10
CA ILE A 74 -17.51 -7.81 2.31
C ILE A 74 -18.71 -7.99 3.24
N ARG A 75 -19.89 -7.65 2.74
CA ARG A 75 -21.12 -7.89 3.49
C ARG A 75 -21.40 -9.39 3.53
N GLU A 76 -21.49 -9.94 4.73
CA GLU A 76 -21.96 -11.32 4.95
C GLU A 76 -23.42 -11.41 4.49
N LYS A 77 -23.65 -12.02 3.32
CA LYS A 77 -24.98 -12.23 2.75
C LYS A 77 -24.94 -13.40 1.77
N ILE A 78 -25.91 -14.29 1.91
CA ILE A 78 -26.14 -15.38 0.97
C ILE A 78 -27.17 -14.95 -0.07
N GLU A 79 -26.89 -15.18 -1.34
CA GLU A 79 -27.79 -14.87 -2.46
C GLU A 79 -27.84 -16.03 -3.47
N TRP A 80 -29.02 -16.31 -4.01
CA TRP A 80 -29.23 -17.22 -5.12
C TRP A 80 -29.37 -16.42 -6.41
N ASP A 81 -28.57 -16.72 -7.43
CA ASP A 81 -28.62 -16.01 -8.72
C ASP A 81 -29.51 -16.67 -9.79
N GLY A 82 -30.21 -17.75 -9.42
CA GLY A 82 -30.98 -18.59 -10.35
C GLY A 82 -30.25 -19.87 -10.75
N THR A 83 -28.94 -19.95 -10.53
CA THR A 83 -28.08 -21.08 -10.92
C THR A 83 -27.20 -21.62 -9.80
N LYS A 84 -26.65 -20.75 -8.95
CA LYS A 84 -25.81 -21.13 -7.82
C LYS A 84 -26.01 -20.21 -6.61
N MET A 85 -25.66 -20.74 -5.45
CA MET A 85 -25.64 -19.99 -4.19
C MET A 85 -24.31 -19.24 -4.06
N HIS A 86 -24.37 -17.98 -3.66
CA HIS A 86 -23.23 -17.09 -3.42
C HIS A 86 -23.18 -16.66 -1.96
N GLY A 87 -22.02 -16.23 -1.49
CA GLY A 87 -21.83 -15.69 -0.13
C GLY A 87 -21.07 -16.60 0.84
N PHE A 88 -20.66 -17.78 0.38
CA PHE A 88 -19.80 -18.71 1.12
C PHE A 88 -18.33 -18.49 0.82
N VAL A 89 -17.47 -19.08 1.65
CA VAL A 89 -16.03 -19.20 1.37
C VAL A 89 -15.84 -19.94 0.05
N ASP A 90 -15.07 -19.34 -0.85
CA ASP A 90 -14.77 -19.86 -2.17
C ASP A 90 -13.31 -19.55 -2.52
N MET A 91 -12.54 -20.63 -2.59
CA MET A 91 -11.10 -20.58 -2.86
C MET A 91 -10.78 -20.87 -4.34
N GLY A 92 -11.78 -20.82 -5.23
CA GLY A 92 -11.63 -21.17 -6.65
C GLY A 92 -11.68 -22.67 -6.92
N THR A 93 -12.14 -23.45 -5.95
CA THR A 93 -12.53 -24.85 -6.09
C THR A 93 -14.04 -24.92 -6.00
N ASN A 94 -14.71 -25.61 -6.93
CA ASN A 94 -16.16 -25.76 -6.92
C ASN A 94 -16.67 -26.06 -5.50
N ILE A 95 -17.47 -25.15 -4.95
CA ILE A 95 -18.03 -25.27 -3.60
C ILE A 95 -18.95 -26.49 -3.60
N ASP A 96 -18.66 -27.48 -2.76
CA ASP A 96 -19.64 -28.50 -2.42
C ASP A 96 -20.73 -27.84 -1.56
N THR A 97 -21.71 -27.22 -2.22
CA THR A 97 -22.87 -26.57 -1.60
C THR A 97 -23.85 -27.56 -0.96
N VAL A 98 -23.44 -28.81 -0.77
CA VAL A 98 -24.27 -29.93 -0.30
C VAL A 98 -24.20 -30.07 1.23
N ASN A 99 -23.34 -29.31 1.92
CA ASN A 99 -23.10 -29.50 3.35
C ASN A 99 -23.64 -28.32 4.20
N ASP A 100 -24.43 -28.63 5.24
CA ASP A 100 -25.03 -27.67 6.18
C ASP A 100 -23.98 -26.85 6.97
N ASN A 101 -22.71 -27.26 6.92
CA ASN A 101 -21.57 -26.61 7.58
C ASN A 101 -20.84 -25.56 6.71
N SER A 102 -21.47 -25.05 5.66
CA SER A 102 -20.84 -24.09 4.74
C SER A 102 -20.56 -22.74 5.41
N VAL A 103 -19.28 -22.33 5.44
CA VAL A 103 -18.83 -21.12 6.13
C VAL A 103 -19.09 -19.87 5.27
N HIS A 104 -19.63 -18.82 5.89
CA HIS A 104 -19.88 -17.54 5.21
C HIS A 104 -18.58 -16.78 4.96
N ALA A 105 -18.45 -16.18 3.77
CA ALA A 105 -17.34 -15.30 3.48
C ALA A 105 -17.51 -13.93 4.15
N LYS A 106 -16.44 -13.45 4.78
CA LYS A 106 -16.39 -12.15 5.49
C LYS A 106 -15.53 -11.13 4.77
N ASN A 107 -14.55 -11.62 4.01
CA ASN A 107 -13.62 -10.81 3.26
C ASN A 107 -13.39 -11.39 1.85
N ALA A 108 -12.84 -10.56 0.97
CA ALA A 108 -12.31 -10.95 -0.33
C ALA A 108 -10.80 -10.65 -0.36
N LEU A 109 -9.96 -11.67 -0.50
CA LEU A 109 -8.53 -11.52 -0.73
C LEU A 109 -8.28 -11.34 -2.22
N VAL A 110 -7.68 -10.22 -2.63
CA VAL A 110 -7.48 -9.88 -4.04
C VAL A 110 -5.99 -9.86 -4.38
N PHE A 111 -5.65 -10.46 -5.52
CA PHE A 111 -4.32 -10.40 -6.13
C PHE A 111 -4.39 -9.50 -7.37
N MET A 112 -3.48 -8.53 -7.44
CA MET A 112 -3.39 -7.61 -8.57
C MET A 112 -1.96 -7.55 -9.09
N ALA A 113 -1.79 -7.79 -10.39
CA ALA A 113 -0.55 -7.51 -11.09
C ALA A 113 -0.49 -6.03 -11.47
N VAL A 114 0.62 -5.36 -11.13
CA VAL A 114 0.87 -3.95 -11.44
C VAL A 114 2.15 -3.87 -12.25
N GLY A 115 2.07 -3.28 -13.45
CA GLY A 115 3.23 -3.06 -14.30
C GLY A 115 4.21 -2.07 -13.65
N VAL A 116 5.47 -2.46 -13.52
CA VAL A 116 6.56 -1.58 -13.06
C VAL A 116 7.09 -0.79 -14.24
N ASN A 117 7.29 -1.44 -15.39
CA ASN A 117 7.75 -0.83 -16.61
C ASN A 117 6.62 -0.40 -17.56
N GLY A 118 5.38 -0.29 -17.06
CA GLY A 118 4.23 0.15 -17.85
C GLY A 118 3.06 0.63 -17.00
N HIS A 119 2.23 1.54 -17.55
CA HIS A 119 1.10 2.12 -16.82
C HIS A 119 -0.17 1.25 -16.95
N TRP A 120 -0.19 0.12 -16.24
CA TRP A 120 -1.36 -0.75 -16.18
C TRP A 120 -1.42 -1.52 -14.85
N LYS A 121 -2.64 -1.92 -14.50
CA LYS A 121 -2.93 -2.77 -13.35
C LYS A 121 -4.05 -3.74 -13.72
N MET A 122 -3.94 -4.99 -13.30
CA MET A 122 -4.87 -6.04 -13.63
C MET A 122 -5.16 -6.89 -12.39
N PRO A 123 -6.40 -6.95 -11.90
CA PRO A 123 -6.81 -8.00 -10.97
C PRO A 123 -6.60 -9.36 -11.65
N ILE A 124 -5.82 -10.24 -11.04
CA ILE A 124 -5.48 -11.56 -11.59
C ILE A 124 -6.19 -12.69 -10.85
N GLY A 125 -6.78 -12.40 -9.69
CA GLY A 125 -7.62 -13.34 -8.98
C GLY A 125 -8.17 -12.73 -7.69
N TYR A 126 -9.26 -13.32 -7.20
CA TYR A 126 -9.81 -12.99 -5.90
C TYR A 126 -10.41 -14.22 -5.23
N PHE A 127 -10.39 -14.27 -3.91
CA PHE A 127 -10.85 -15.42 -3.12
C PHE A 127 -11.79 -14.93 -2.02
N LEU A 128 -12.92 -15.62 -1.84
CA LEU A 128 -13.90 -15.29 -0.80
C LEU A 128 -13.55 -16.08 0.46
N VAL A 129 -13.30 -15.40 1.57
CA VAL A 129 -12.69 -16.01 2.76
C VAL A 129 -13.37 -15.55 4.04
N ALA A 130 -13.43 -16.41 5.05
CA ALA A 130 -13.78 -16.03 6.42
C ALA A 130 -12.56 -15.56 7.22
N GLY A 131 -11.37 -15.82 6.69
CA GLY A 131 -10.05 -15.57 7.24
C GLY A 131 -9.10 -16.64 6.71
N LEU A 132 -7.88 -16.26 6.36
CA LEU A 132 -6.83 -17.19 5.94
C LEU A 132 -5.61 -17.07 6.84
N ASN A 133 -5.08 -18.22 7.26
CA ASN A 133 -3.82 -18.28 7.98
C ASN A 133 -2.63 -18.06 7.02
N GLY A 134 -1.43 -17.88 7.58
CA GLY A 134 -0.23 -17.61 6.77
C GLY A 134 0.15 -18.75 5.81
N ASN A 135 -0.17 -20.01 6.13
CA ASN A 135 0.13 -21.15 5.25
C ASN A 135 -0.78 -21.16 4.03
N GLU A 136 -2.08 -20.94 4.23
CA GLU A 136 -3.07 -20.87 3.14
C GLU A 136 -2.76 -19.72 2.18
N ARG A 137 -2.47 -18.52 2.72
CA ARG A 137 -2.03 -17.37 1.91
C ARG A 137 -0.74 -17.67 1.14
N SER A 138 0.21 -18.37 1.77
CA SER A 138 1.47 -18.76 1.13
C SER A 138 1.25 -19.69 -0.06
N ASN A 139 0.31 -20.62 0.04
CA ASN A 139 -0.03 -21.52 -1.07
C ASN A 139 -0.65 -20.75 -2.24
N LEU A 140 -1.57 -19.82 -1.97
CA LEU A 140 -2.13 -18.95 -3.00
C LEU A 140 -1.06 -18.07 -3.67
N LEU A 141 -0.16 -17.45 -2.88
CA LEU A 141 0.92 -16.64 -3.44
C LEU A 141 1.89 -17.50 -4.28
N LYS A 142 2.22 -18.71 -3.82
CA LYS A 142 3.04 -19.64 -4.60
C LYS A 142 2.39 -19.96 -5.95
N GLN A 143 1.11 -20.29 -5.96
CA GLN A 143 0.35 -20.55 -7.19
C GLN A 143 0.31 -19.32 -8.09
N CYS A 144 0.05 -18.13 -7.53
CA CYS A 144 0.08 -16.86 -8.26
C CYS A 144 1.42 -16.64 -8.97
N LEU A 145 2.55 -16.87 -8.29
CA LEU A 145 3.88 -16.66 -8.86
C LEU A 145 4.20 -17.65 -9.97
N VAL A 146 3.79 -18.91 -9.83
CA VAL A 146 3.92 -19.93 -10.89
C VAL A 146 3.09 -19.54 -12.12
N LEU A 147 1.81 -19.20 -11.93
CA LEU A 147 0.92 -18.78 -13.03
C LEU A 147 1.43 -17.51 -13.73
N MET A 148 1.97 -16.56 -12.97
CA MET A 148 2.61 -15.37 -13.55
C MET A 148 3.86 -15.73 -14.34
N GLY A 149 4.68 -16.66 -13.84
CA GLY A 149 5.86 -17.17 -14.54
C GLY A 149 5.51 -17.78 -15.90
N ASP A 150 4.44 -18.58 -15.96
CA ASP A 150 3.94 -19.19 -17.21
C ASP A 150 3.52 -18.15 -18.26
N THR A 151 3.15 -16.93 -17.84
CA THR A 151 2.85 -15.86 -18.81
C THR A 151 4.10 -15.31 -19.50
N GLY A 152 5.29 -15.49 -18.94
CA GLY A 152 6.54 -14.84 -19.36
C GLY A 152 6.79 -13.48 -18.70
N ALA A 153 5.88 -12.99 -17.85
CA ALA A 153 6.10 -11.78 -17.07
C ALA A 153 7.08 -12.02 -15.91
N LYS A 154 7.95 -11.05 -15.66
CA LYS A 154 8.91 -11.08 -14.56
C LYS A 154 8.33 -10.43 -13.31
N VAL A 155 8.19 -11.21 -12.24
CA VAL A 155 7.73 -10.72 -10.94
C VAL A 155 8.93 -10.60 -10.00
N HIS A 156 9.34 -9.36 -9.72
CA HIS A 156 10.49 -9.09 -8.83
C HIS A 156 10.09 -8.52 -7.48
N SER A 157 8.81 -8.18 -7.29
CA SER A 157 8.35 -7.63 -6.02
C SER A 157 6.91 -8.02 -5.68
N ILE A 158 6.63 -8.01 -4.38
CA ILE A 158 5.28 -8.09 -3.84
C ILE A 158 5.05 -6.95 -2.84
N THR A 159 3.82 -6.43 -2.80
CA THR A 159 3.42 -5.36 -1.88
C THR A 159 2.13 -5.71 -1.16
N PHE A 160 2.10 -5.50 0.16
CA PHE A 160 0.91 -5.70 0.98
C PHE A 160 0.99 -4.86 2.27
N ASP A 161 -0.03 -4.89 3.11
CA ASP A 161 -0.06 -4.11 4.34
C ASP A 161 0.81 -4.69 5.48
N GLY A 162 0.83 -4.04 6.64
CA GLY A 162 1.63 -4.48 7.79
C GLY A 162 1.03 -5.63 8.62
N ALA A 163 0.05 -6.38 8.11
CA ALA A 163 -0.62 -7.44 8.88
C ALA A 163 0.30 -8.65 9.13
N TYR A 164 0.22 -9.23 10.32
CA TYR A 164 1.05 -10.39 10.72
C TYR A 164 0.86 -11.60 9.79
N SER A 165 -0.38 -11.87 9.35
CA SER A 165 -0.70 -12.96 8.43
C SER A 165 0.04 -12.85 7.10
N ASN A 166 0.21 -11.62 6.58
CA ASN A 166 0.92 -11.36 5.33
C ASN A 166 2.46 -11.49 5.50
N GLY A 167 3.00 -11.11 6.66
CA GLY A 167 4.38 -11.44 7.01
C GLY A 167 4.61 -12.95 7.06
N LYS A 168 3.73 -13.69 7.76
CA LYS A 168 3.82 -15.14 7.88
C LYS A 168 3.71 -15.85 6.52
N MET A 169 2.85 -15.37 5.63
CA MET A 169 2.76 -15.82 4.23
C MET A 169 4.14 -15.80 3.55
N CYS A 170 4.88 -14.69 3.64
CA CYS A 170 6.19 -14.60 3.00
C CYS A 170 7.25 -15.43 3.73
N SER A 171 7.18 -15.52 5.06
CA SER A 171 8.10 -16.37 5.82
C SER A 171 7.97 -17.84 5.48
N ASN A 172 6.77 -18.30 5.17
CA ASN A 172 6.55 -19.66 4.68
C ASN A 172 7.13 -19.92 3.29
N LEU A 173 7.39 -18.87 2.51
CA LEU A 173 8.15 -18.94 1.25
C LEU A 173 9.66 -18.72 1.45
N GLY A 174 10.12 -18.56 2.70
CA GLY A 174 11.53 -18.39 3.05
C GLY A 174 11.97 -16.97 3.39
N ALA A 175 11.05 -16.00 3.44
CA ALA A 175 11.42 -14.62 3.79
C ALA A 175 11.68 -14.43 5.29
N SER A 176 12.87 -13.91 5.62
CA SER A 176 13.18 -13.39 6.95
C SER A 176 12.64 -11.97 7.11
N PHE A 177 12.17 -11.62 8.31
CA PHE A 177 11.76 -10.25 8.68
C PHE A 177 12.65 -9.70 9.81
N ASP A 178 13.84 -10.28 9.99
CA ASP A 178 14.85 -9.74 10.87
C ASP A 178 15.51 -8.53 10.22
N ILE A 179 15.52 -7.39 10.92
CA ILE A 179 16.13 -6.17 10.40
C ILE A 179 17.64 -6.32 10.20
N ASN A 180 18.29 -7.18 10.99
CA ASN A 180 19.73 -7.42 10.98
C ASN A 180 20.18 -8.37 9.86
N ASP A 181 19.25 -9.07 9.23
CA ASP A 181 19.54 -9.96 8.12
C ASP A 181 19.56 -9.17 6.80
N GLU A 182 20.64 -9.27 6.04
CA GLU A 182 20.79 -8.60 4.75
C GLU A 182 19.82 -9.12 3.69
N LEU A 183 19.44 -10.40 3.74
CA LEU A 183 18.51 -11.05 2.82
C LEU A 183 17.04 -10.94 3.28
N SER A 184 16.80 -10.28 4.42
CA SER A 184 15.45 -10.04 4.91
C SER A 184 14.58 -9.28 3.91
N PHE A 185 13.26 -9.47 4.03
CA PHE A 185 12.28 -8.94 3.10
C PHE A 185 12.52 -9.39 1.65
N SER A 186 13.02 -10.61 1.47
CA SER A 186 13.08 -11.25 0.16
C SER A 186 12.94 -12.76 0.28
N PHE A 187 12.51 -13.42 -0.78
CA PHE A 187 12.50 -14.87 -0.89
C PHE A 187 12.76 -15.28 -2.35
N LYS A 188 13.06 -16.56 -2.57
CA LYS A 188 13.26 -17.09 -3.94
C LYS A 188 11.93 -17.36 -4.61
N ASN A 189 11.78 -16.85 -5.82
CA ASN A 189 10.59 -17.10 -6.64
C ASN A 189 10.44 -18.62 -6.87
N PRO A 190 9.28 -19.23 -6.54
CA PRO A 190 9.06 -20.66 -6.72
C PRO A 190 9.08 -21.12 -8.18
N TYR A 191 8.99 -20.21 -9.14
CA TYR A 191 9.02 -20.51 -10.57
C TYR A 191 10.45 -20.60 -11.14
N ASN A 192 11.30 -19.60 -10.85
CA ASN A 192 12.61 -19.45 -11.49
C ASN A 192 13.78 -19.24 -10.51
N ASN A 193 13.54 -19.27 -9.20
CA ASN A 193 14.50 -18.99 -8.12
C ASN A 193 15.10 -17.57 -8.11
N GLU A 194 14.64 -16.65 -8.94
CA GLU A 194 15.03 -15.23 -8.86
C GLU A 194 14.53 -14.59 -7.56
N PRO A 195 15.21 -13.57 -7.03
CA PRO A 195 14.76 -12.89 -5.83
C PRO A 195 13.43 -12.15 -6.05
N VAL A 196 12.52 -12.29 -5.10
CA VAL A 196 11.29 -11.50 -4.99
C VAL A 196 11.39 -10.64 -3.74
N TYR A 197 11.43 -9.32 -3.92
CA TYR A 197 11.53 -8.36 -2.83
C TYR A 197 10.16 -8.05 -2.24
N VAL A 198 10.09 -8.03 -0.91
CA VAL A 198 8.88 -7.76 -0.15
C VAL A 198 8.82 -6.28 0.22
N PHE A 199 7.68 -5.65 -0.06
CA PHE A 199 7.39 -4.28 0.35
C PHE A 199 6.15 -4.27 1.23
N TYR A 200 6.26 -3.58 2.37
CA TYR A 200 5.06 -3.09 3.03
C TYR A 200 4.61 -1.80 2.36
N ASP A 201 3.29 -1.61 2.24
CA ASP A 201 2.75 -0.37 1.71
C ASP A 201 3.21 0.83 2.55
N ALA A 202 4.01 1.71 1.94
CA ALA A 202 4.56 2.91 2.56
C ALA A 202 3.45 3.82 3.12
N CYS A 203 2.27 3.87 2.48
CA CYS A 203 1.10 4.60 2.97
C CYS A 203 0.60 4.03 4.30
N HIS A 204 0.62 2.71 4.46
CA HIS A 204 0.30 2.06 5.72
C HIS A 204 1.41 2.28 6.75
N MET A 205 2.68 2.23 6.35
CA MET A 205 3.81 2.39 7.27
C MET A 205 3.84 3.79 7.91
N ILE A 206 3.70 4.85 7.12
CA ILE A 206 3.69 6.23 7.65
C ILE A 206 2.50 6.48 8.60
N LYS A 207 1.34 5.87 8.30
CA LYS A 207 0.16 5.86 9.18
C LYS A 207 0.45 5.19 10.52
N LEU A 208 1.14 4.04 10.53
CA LEU A 208 1.52 3.35 11.76
C LEU A 208 2.47 4.19 12.62
N ILE A 209 3.45 4.84 12.00
CA ILE A 209 4.41 5.74 12.68
C ILE A 209 3.68 6.94 13.30
N ARG A 210 2.80 7.62 12.54
CA ARG A 210 1.98 8.71 13.07
C ARG A 210 1.15 8.25 14.26
N ASN A 211 0.47 7.12 14.14
CA ASN A 211 -0.37 6.59 15.20
C ASN A 211 0.47 6.25 16.45
N LEU A 212 1.69 5.72 16.29
CA LEU A 212 2.57 5.42 17.42
C LEU A 212 3.01 6.69 18.16
N LEU A 213 3.47 7.71 17.43
CA LEU A 213 3.85 8.98 18.05
C LEU A 213 2.65 9.64 18.74
N GLY A 214 1.48 9.61 18.11
CA GLY A 214 0.25 10.16 18.67
C GLY A 214 -0.20 9.42 19.95
N ASP A 215 -0.07 8.10 20.00
CA ASP A 215 -0.50 7.27 21.14
C ASP A 215 0.46 7.37 22.33
N LEU A 216 1.77 7.33 22.06
CA LEU A 216 2.80 7.46 23.10
C LEU A 216 3.00 8.90 23.56
N GLY A 217 2.63 9.87 22.72
CA GLY A 217 2.82 11.30 22.94
C GLY A 217 4.25 11.78 22.67
N TYR A 218 5.28 10.95 22.89
CA TYR A 218 6.66 11.29 22.60
C TYR A 218 7.57 10.07 22.36
N LEU A 219 8.71 10.33 21.69
CA LEU A 219 9.86 9.45 21.48
C LEU A 219 11.14 10.22 21.84
N PHE A 220 12.27 9.52 21.85
CA PHE A 220 13.60 10.13 21.96
C PHE A 220 14.46 9.76 20.76
N ASN A 221 15.26 10.72 20.27
CA ASN A 221 16.31 10.42 19.30
C ASN A 221 17.55 9.83 20.01
N GLN A 222 18.58 9.52 19.23
CA GLN A 222 19.82 8.93 19.75
C GLN A 222 20.56 9.82 20.77
N GLU A 223 20.37 11.14 20.66
CA GLU A 223 20.94 12.14 21.58
C GLU A 223 20.10 12.33 22.86
N GLY A 224 19.01 11.58 23.02
CA GLY A 224 18.08 11.74 24.14
C GLY A 224 17.16 12.98 24.03
N LYS A 225 17.14 13.66 22.88
CA LYS A 225 16.23 14.79 22.64
C LYS A 225 14.82 14.30 22.33
N LYS A 226 13.84 15.02 22.85
CA LYS A 226 12.43 14.63 22.81
C LYS A 226 11.77 14.95 21.45
N ILE A 227 11.19 13.94 20.83
CA ILE A 227 10.29 14.04 19.67
C ILE A 227 8.87 14.01 20.22
N SER A 228 8.09 15.08 20.08
CA SER A 228 6.84 15.23 20.82
C SER A 228 5.65 15.52 19.93
N TRP A 229 4.58 14.74 20.09
CA TRP A 229 3.27 15.05 19.51
C TRP A 229 2.75 16.41 19.97
N ASN A 230 3.14 16.85 21.18
CA ASN A 230 2.74 18.15 21.69
C ASN A 230 3.32 19.31 20.87
N HIS A 231 4.53 19.18 20.31
CA HIS A 231 5.09 20.23 19.45
C HIS A 231 4.22 20.46 18.21
N ILE A 232 3.69 19.40 17.61
CA ILE A 232 2.77 19.47 16.47
C ILE A 232 1.44 20.11 16.89
N LYS A 233 0.92 19.78 18.08
CA LYS A 233 -0.29 20.42 18.64
C LYS A 233 -0.09 21.91 18.87
N MET A 234 1.03 22.30 19.49
CA MET A 234 1.36 23.70 19.76
C MET A 234 1.46 24.50 18.45
N LEU A 235 2.10 23.95 17.42
CA LEU A 235 2.15 24.59 16.10
C LEU A 235 0.74 24.85 15.55
N TYR A 236 -0.14 23.83 15.58
CA TYR A 236 -1.52 24.00 15.13
C TYR A 236 -2.27 25.09 15.89
N PHE A 237 -2.18 25.10 17.23
CA PHE A 237 -2.87 26.11 18.04
C PHE A 237 -2.29 27.51 17.84
N LYS A 238 -0.97 27.64 17.68
CA LYS A 238 -0.32 28.91 17.36
C LYS A 238 -0.84 29.45 16.03
N GLU A 239 -0.80 28.65 14.96
CA GLU A 239 -1.33 29.06 13.65
C GLU A 239 -2.83 29.39 13.69
N LYS A 240 -3.61 28.64 14.48
CA LYS A 240 -5.03 28.89 14.66
C LYS A 240 -5.30 30.22 15.37
N ASN A 241 -4.53 30.53 16.42
CA ASN A 241 -4.71 31.74 17.22
C ASN A 241 -4.29 32.99 16.46
N GLU A 242 -3.19 32.91 15.70
CA GLU A 242 -2.69 34.03 14.87
C GLU A 242 -3.52 34.22 13.58
N GLY A 243 -4.27 33.21 13.15
CA GLY A 243 -5.00 33.23 11.88
C GLY A 243 -4.12 33.08 10.63
N LEU A 244 -2.81 32.87 10.80
CA LEU A 244 -1.82 32.72 9.74
C LEU A 244 -1.12 31.37 9.85
N LYS A 245 -0.86 30.73 8.70
CA LYS A 245 -0.17 29.43 8.62
C LYS A 245 1.24 29.56 8.07
N ALA A 246 2.19 28.85 8.66
CA ALA A 246 3.56 28.67 8.17
C ALA A 246 3.62 27.61 7.05
N ALA A 247 2.73 27.73 6.06
CA ALA A 247 2.51 26.78 4.97
C ALA A 247 2.08 25.35 5.37
N THR A 248 1.80 25.10 6.66
CA THR A 248 1.32 23.78 7.09
C THR A 248 -0.10 23.50 6.58
N LYS A 249 -0.44 22.22 6.47
CA LYS A 249 -1.80 21.76 6.17
C LYS A 249 -2.57 21.33 7.42
N LEU A 250 -2.05 21.63 8.61
CA LEU A 250 -2.61 21.17 9.87
C LEU A 250 -4.02 21.73 10.09
N THR A 251 -4.88 20.87 10.63
CA THR A 251 -6.27 21.15 11.01
C THR A 251 -6.61 20.36 12.26
N ASN A 252 -7.76 20.63 12.90
CA ASN A 252 -8.26 19.83 14.02
C ASN A 252 -8.24 18.31 13.75
N LYS A 253 -8.55 17.89 12.51
CA LYS A 253 -8.54 16.47 12.13
C LYS A 253 -7.16 15.82 12.21
N HIS A 254 -6.09 16.59 12.02
CA HIS A 254 -4.72 16.12 12.15
C HIS A 254 -4.35 15.89 13.62
N ILE A 255 -4.80 16.79 14.50
CA ILE A 255 -4.49 16.76 15.93
C ILE A 255 -5.31 15.71 16.66
N TYR A 256 -6.62 15.66 16.40
CA TYR A 256 -7.54 14.66 16.97
C TYR A 256 -7.58 13.42 16.08
N TYR A 257 -6.40 12.84 15.82
CA TYR A 257 -6.22 11.81 14.82
C TYR A 257 -6.93 10.48 15.14
N TYR A 258 -7.38 10.25 16.38
CA TYR A 258 -8.11 9.04 16.79
C TYR A 258 -9.33 8.77 15.90
N ASN A 259 -10.08 9.82 15.55
CA ASN A 259 -11.26 9.73 14.66
C ASN A 259 -10.88 9.51 13.19
N GLU A 260 -9.61 9.74 12.84
CA GLU A 260 -9.07 9.71 11.49
C GLU A 260 -7.84 8.79 11.42
N LYS A 261 -7.83 7.74 12.25
CA LYS A 261 -6.68 6.84 12.46
C LYS A 261 -6.24 6.15 11.16
N MET A 262 -7.20 5.89 10.28
CA MET A 262 -7.02 5.24 8.98
C MET A 262 -6.69 6.21 7.85
N ASN A 263 -6.78 7.52 8.07
CA ASN A 263 -6.61 8.53 7.02
C ASN A 263 -5.13 8.82 6.74
N VAL A 264 -4.58 8.15 5.72
CA VAL A 264 -3.17 8.28 5.31
C VAL A 264 -2.81 9.71 4.88
N LYS A 265 -3.75 10.42 4.22
CA LYS A 265 -3.52 11.81 3.81
C LYS A 265 -3.22 12.71 5.00
N LEU A 266 -3.93 12.52 6.12
CA LEU A 266 -3.64 13.29 7.33
C LEU A 266 -2.31 12.85 7.96
N ALA A 267 -2.00 11.55 7.97
CA ALA A 267 -0.74 11.06 8.53
C ALA A 267 0.49 11.64 7.79
N THR A 268 0.46 11.64 6.46
CA THR A 268 1.52 12.21 5.61
C THR A 268 1.62 13.73 5.77
N GLN A 269 0.50 14.44 5.93
CA GLN A 269 0.51 15.88 6.18
C GLN A 269 1.07 16.26 7.55
N VAL A 270 0.86 15.42 8.58
CA VAL A 270 1.48 15.60 9.89
C VAL A 270 2.99 15.43 9.83
N LEU A 271 3.46 14.33 9.24
CA LEU A 271 4.88 14.00 9.12
C LEU A 271 5.46 14.55 7.82
N SER A 272 5.35 15.86 7.63
CA SER A 272 5.74 16.54 6.39
C SER A 272 6.85 17.57 6.57
N ASN A 273 7.54 17.88 5.47
CA ASN A 273 8.50 18.98 5.41
C ASN A 273 7.88 20.33 5.82
N SER A 274 6.61 20.57 5.50
CA SER A 274 5.93 21.81 5.90
C SER A 274 5.78 21.95 7.43
N VAL A 275 5.50 20.85 8.13
CA VAL A 275 5.38 20.86 9.60
C VAL A 275 6.74 21.06 10.26
N GLY A 276 7.77 20.36 9.78
CA GLY A 276 9.14 20.56 10.30
C GLY A 276 9.63 21.99 10.10
N ASN A 277 9.37 22.59 8.94
CA ASN A 277 9.70 24.00 8.68
C ASN A 277 8.87 24.95 9.54
N GLY A 278 7.58 24.69 9.74
CA GLY A 278 6.73 25.50 10.62
C GLY A 278 7.23 25.51 12.07
N LEU A 279 7.68 24.36 12.59
CA LEU A 279 8.29 24.26 13.92
C LEU A 279 9.57 25.11 14.02
N LYS A 280 10.48 24.97 13.05
CA LYS A 280 11.73 25.76 13.00
C LYS A 280 11.47 27.25 12.84
N PHE A 281 10.46 27.63 12.06
CA PHE A 281 10.05 29.01 11.90
C PHE A 281 9.56 29.61 13.23
N CYS A 282 8.66 28.93 13.95
CA CYS A 282 8.21 29.39 15.26
C CYS A 282 9.36 29.53 16.27
N LYS A 283 10.35 28.62 16.23
CA LYS A 283 11.59 28.75 17.02
C LYS A 283 12.39 30.00 16.63
N SER A 284 12.53 30.28 15.33
CA SER A 284 13.26 31.46 14.84
C SER A 284 12.61 32.80 15.22
N LEU A 285 11.30 32.79 15.50
CA LEU A 285 10.56 33.95 16.02
C LEU A 285 10.78 34.19 17.53
N GLY A 286 11.57 33.34 18.21
CA GLY A 286 11.83 33.47 19.64
C GLY A 286 10.67 33.07 20.54
N CYS A 287 9.72 32.26 20.04
CA CYS A 287 8.62 31.75 20.86
C CYS A 287 9.16 30.75 21.90
N ASP A 288 9.00 31.04 23.19
CA ASP A 288 9.53 30.21 24.28
C ASP A 288 9.03 28.76 24.24
N ASP A 289 7.79 28.55 23.83
CA ASP A 289 7.17 27.21 23.67
C ASP A 289 7.86 26.32 22.62
N PHE A 290 8.71 26.91 21.76
CA PHE A 290 9.34 26.22 20.62
C PHE A 290 10.86 26.07 20.76
N LYS A 291 11.44 26.20 21.97
CA LYS A 291 12.90 26.07 22.15
C LYS A 291 13.44 24.66 21.81
N ASP A 292 12.73 23.61 22.23
CA ASP A 292 13.18 22.21 22.15
C ASP A 292 12.52 21.41 20.99
N ILE A 293 12.26 22.05 19.85
CA ILE A 293 11.51 21.45 18.73
C ILE A 293 12.38 20.74 17.70
N ASP A 294 13.71 20.88 17.75
CA ASP A 294 14.60 20.48 16.65
C ASP A 294 14.50 18.99 16.34
N ALA A 295 14.47 18.14 17.37
CA ALA A 295 14.32 16.70 17.20
C ALA A 295 12.98 16.33 16.56
N THR A 296 11.90 17.08 16.83
CA THR A 296 10.60 16.85 16.20
C THR A 296 10.57 17.32 14.76
N ALA A 297 11.23 18.45 14.45
CA ALA A 297 11.37 18.93 13.08
C ALA A 297 12.19 17.95 12.23
N GLU A 298 13.33 17.50 12.74
CA GLU A 298 14.17 16.46 12.14
C GLU A 298 13.39 15.18 11.86
N PHE A 299 12.62 14.70 12.85
CA PHE A 299 11.76 13.52 12.67
C PHE A 299 10.76 13.72 11.53
N CYS A 300 10.13 14.89 11.42
CA CYS A 300 9.21 15.19 10.33
C CYS A 300 9.90 15.18 8.96
N PHE A 301 11.12 15.75 8.87
CA PHE A 301 11.89 15.77 7.62
C PHE A 301 12.28 14.36 7.17
N LEU A 302 12.86 13.56 8.06
CA LEU A 302 13.30 12.20 7.73
C LEU A 302 12.13 11.29 7.34
N MET A 303 11.00 11.38 8.05
CA MET A 303 9.81 10.61 7.70
C MET A 303 9.18 11.07 6.38
N ASN A 304 9.17 12.37 6.11
CA ASN A 304 8.71 12.93 4.84
C ASN A 304 9.55 12.40 3.67
N ASP A 305 10.86 12.56 3.76
CA ASP A 305 11.77 12.24 2.67
C ASP A 305 11.80 10.73 2.39
N ALA A 306 11.76 9.89 3.44
CA ALA A 306 11.63 8.44 3.29
C ALA A 306 10.34 8.05 2.57
N PHE A 307 9.21 8.67 2.93
CA PHE A 307 7.92 8.41 2.29
C PHE A 307 7.89 8.92 0.84
N ASP A 308 8.47 10.09 0.57
CA ASP A 308 8.49 10.71 -0.75
C ASP A 308 9.32 9.91 -1.76
N ILE A 309 10.44 9.29 -1.33
CA ILE A 309 11.24 8.37 -2.16
C ILE A 309 10.37 7.17 -2.57
N LEU A 310 9.64 6.60 -1.61
CA LEU A 310 8.84 5.39 -1.81
C LEU A 310 7.48 5.62 -2.50
N ASN A 311 7.04 6.87 -2.62
CA ASN A 311 5.76 7.23 -3.25
C ASN A 311 5.94 8.26 -4.38
N CYS A 312 7.12 8.26 -5.01
CA CYS A 312 7.41 9.10 -6.17
C CYS A 312 6.51 8.71 -7.36
N ARG A 313 5.97 9.73 -8.04
CA ARG A 313 5.12 9.57 -9.25
C ARG A 313 5.50 10.50 -10.39
N SER A 314 6.51 11.34 -10.21
CA SER A 314 6.89 12.37 -11.19
C SER A 314 8.36 12.20 -11.57
N LYS A 315 8.65 12.33 -12.86
CA LYS A 315 10.02 12.48 -13.36
C LYS A 315 10.62 13.85 -13.03
N TYR A 316 9.75 14.85 -12.85
CA TYR A 316 10.14 16.23 -12.62
C TYR A 316 9.51 16.71 -11.32
N SER A 317 10.29 16.64 -10.25
CA SER A 317 9.89 17.15 -8.94
C SER A 317 10.85 18.22 -8.47
N LYS A 318 10.32 19.26 -7.85
CA LYS A 318 11.13 20.26 -7.15
C LYS A 318 11.63 19.73 -5.81
N ASN A 319 10.97 18.71 -5.26
CA ASN A 319 11.46 18.02 -4.06
C ASN A 319 12.49 16.97 -4.50
N PRO A 320 13.75 17.08 -4.06
CA PRO A 320 14.81 16.22 -4.56
C PRO A 320 14.76 14.80 -3.96
N TYR A 321 13.83 14.52 -3.04
CA TYR A 321 13.51 13.17 -2.53
C TYR A 321 12.24 12.58 -3.15
N CYS A 322 11.60 13.30 -4.08
CA CYS A 322 10.43 12.82 -4.82
C CYS A 322 10.76 12.75 -6.33
N LEU A 323 11.97 12.28 -6.66
CA LEU A 323 12.41 12.02 -8.02
C LEU A 323 12.41 10.51 -8.25
N ALA A 324 12.24 10.09 -9.50
CA ALA A 324 12.36 8.67 -9.84
C ALA A 324 13.79 8.21 -9.55
N LEU A 325 13.95 6.97 -9.09
CA LEU A 325 15.29 6.42 -8.92
C LEU A 325 15.94 6.23 -10.29
N ASP A 326 17.07 6.89 -10.49
CA ASP A 326 17.94 6.78 -11.67
C ASP A 326 19.42 6.76 -11.21
N GLU A 327 20.35 6.63 -12.14
CA GLU A 327 21.80 6.62 -11.84
C GLU A 327 22.27 7.87 -11.08
N LYS A 328 21.67 9.04 -11.33
CA LYS A 328 22.04 10.31 -10.69
C LYS A 328 21.49 10.41 -9.26
N GLN A 329 20.32 9.81 -9.02
CA GLN A 329 19.69 9.79 -7.70
C GLN A 329 20.16 8.61 -6.84
N PHE A 330 20.74 7.57 -7.43
CA PHE A 330 21.09 6.33 -6.73
C PHE A 330 21.97 6.58 -5.50
N GLU A 331 23.12 7.22 -5.67
CA GLU A 331 24.04 7.51 -4.55
C GLU A 331 23.36 8.37 -3.47
N LYS A 332 22.54 9.33 -3.88
CA LYS A 332 21.79 10.17 -2.95
C LYS A 332 20.79 9.35 -2.12
N TYR A 333 20.04 8.46 -2.76
CA TYR A 333 19.02 7.64 -2.08
C TYR A 333 19.66 6.52 -1.26
N GLU A 334 20.81 6.01 -1.68
CA GLU A 334 21.63 5.10 -0.90
C GLU A 334 22.14 5.76 0.38
N ASN A 335 22.74 6.94 0.28
CA ASN A 335 23.23 7.71 1.43
C ASN A 335 22.07 8.09 2.37
N PHE A 336 20.94 8.53 1.81
CA PHE A 336 19.74 8.79 2.60
C PHE A 336 19.24 7.53 3.32
N SER A 337 19.17 6.39 2.63
CA SER A 337 18.74 5.11 3.20
C SER A 337 19.62 4.69 4.38
N LYS A 338 20.95 4.82 4.25
CA LYS A 338 21.92 4.55 5.34
C LYS A 338 21.70 5.48 6.53
N ASN A 339 21.53 6.77 6.28
CA ASN A 339 21.26 7.76 7.34
C ASN A 339 19.93 7.51 8.04
N PHE A 340 18.87 7.22 7.28
CA PHE A 340 17.54 6.91 7.81
C PHE A 340 17.55 5.63 8.64
N TYR A 341 18.26 4.59 8.19
CA TYR A 341 18.47 3.36 8.95
C TYR A 341 19.07 3.66 10.33
N ASN A 342 20.22 4.32 10.37
CA ASN A 342 20.91 4.65 11.62
C ASN A 342 20.03 5.51 12.55
N TYR A 343 19.36 6.51 11.99
CA TYR A 343 18.45 7.37 12.75
C TYR A 343 17.33 6.56 13.42
N VAL A 344 16.65 5.71 12.67
CA VAL A 344 15.53 4.91 13.18
C VAL A 344 15.99 3.87 14.20
N LEU A 345 17.17 3.27 14.05
CA LEU A 345 17.75 2.39 15.08
C LEU A 345 18.02 3.14 16.39
N GLY A 346 18.41 4.40 16.30
CA GLY A 346 18.65 5.27 17.45
C GLY A 346 17.38 5.76 18.16
N LEU A 347 16.19 5.61 17.56
CA LEU A 347 14.93 6.07 18.15
C LEU A 347 14.50 5.17 19.32
N ARG A 348 14.13 5.79 20.44
CA ARG A 348 13.70 5.11 21.66
C ARG A 348 12.32 5.51 22.09
N LEU A 349 11.60 4.55 22.67
CA LEU A 349 10.33 4.74 23.36
C LEU A 349 10.58 5.37 24.74
N PRO A 350 9.53 5.89 25.40
CA PRO A 350 9.61 6.39 26.77
C PRO A 350 10.16 5.39 27.79
N ASN A 351 9.99 4.09 27.56
CA ASN A 351 10.49 3.01 28.40
C ASN A 351 11.94 2.59 28.10
N GLY A 352 12.64 3.34 27.22
CA GLY A 352 14.03 3.08 26.85
C GLY A 352 14.25 2.04 25.75
N LYS A 353 13.24 1.23 25.39
CA LYS A 353 13.35 0.27 24.28
C LYS A 353 13.46 0.98 22.94
N THR A 354 14.19 0.40 21.98
CA THR A 354 14.26 0.95 20.63
C THR A 354 12.95 0.76 19.87
N VAL A 355 12.66 1.65 18.91
CA VAL A 355 11.43 1.53 18.08
C VAL A 355 11.42 0.27 17.22
N VAL A 356 12.59 -0.26 16.88
CA VAL A 356 12.76 -1.47 16.06
C VAL A 356 12.60 -2.77 16.85
N GLU A 357 12.61 -2.72 18.19
CA GLU A 357 12.38 -3.88 19.06
C GLU A 357 10.98 -3.87 19.70
N CYS A 358 10.22 -2.79 19.56
CA CYS A 358 8.90 -2.68 20.16
C CYS A 358 7.83 -3.49 19.40
N GLY A 359 6.70 -3.77 20.05
CA GLY A 359 5.57 -4.47 19.43
C GLY A 359 4.87 -3.70 18.30
N ARG A 360 5.21 -2.43 18.08
CA ARG A 360 4.67 -1.55 17.02
C ARG A 360 5.73 -1.10 16.01
N LYS A 361 6.79 -1.91 15.85
CA LYS A 361 7.94 -1.64 14.98
C LYS A 361 7.65 -1.64 13.48
N THR A 362 6.55 -2.27 13.04
CA THR A 362 6.25 -2.55 11.63
C THR A 362 6.37 -1.33 10.73
N GLY A 363 5.85 -0.17 11.15
CA GLY A 363 5.94 1.07 10.36
C GLY A 363 7.39 1.50 10.09
N PHE A 364 8.24 1.46 11.11
CA PHE A 364 9.64 1.85 11.01
C PHE A 364 10.46 0.85 10.18
N VAL A 365 10.38 -0.43 10.53
CA VAL A 365 11.10 -1.51 9.82
C VAL A 365 10.65 -1.59 8.36
N GLY A 366 9.36 -1.40 8.09
CA GLY A 366 8.80 -1.39 6.75
C GLY A 366 9.39 -0.30 5.86
N LEU A 367 9.51 0.94 6.35
CA LEU A 367 10.13 2.02 5.58
C LEU A 367 11.62 1.78 5.34
N ILE A 368 12.36 1.33 6.35
CA ILE A 368 13.78 0.98 6.21
C ILE A 368 13.97 -0.05 5.09
N LYS A 369 13.25 -1.18 5.18
CA LYS A 369 13.43 -2.30 4.25
C LYS A 369 12.90 -1.97 2.87
N ALA A 370 11.86 -1.16 2.76
CA ALA A 370 11.41 -0.64 1.48
C ALA A 370 12.49 0.23 0.80
N LEU A 371 13.14 1.15 1.51
CA LEU A 371 14.23 1.96 0.94
C LEU A 371 15.40 1.09 0.46
N GLN A 372 15.81 0.10 1.26
CA GLN A 372 16.86 -0.85 0.90
C GLN A 372 16.47 -1.72 -0.31
N ASN A 373 15.24 -2.23 -0.34
CA ASN A 373 14.76 -3.09 -1.41
C ASN A 373 14.55 -2.35 -2.74
N VAL A 374 14.14 -1.07 -2.72
CA VAL A 374 14.06 -0.26 -3.93
C VAL A 374 15.44 -0.12 -4.60
N LEU A 375 16.49 0.09 -3.81
CA LEU A 375 17.87 0.18 -4.32
C LEU A 375 18.34 -1.16 -4.90
N LYS A 376 18.09 -2.28 -4.19
CA LYS A 376 18.41 -3.63 -4.66
C LYS A 376 17.63 -4.04 -5.91
N LEU A 377 16.41 -3.53 -6.09
CA LEU A 377 15.60 -3.81 -7.27
C LEU A 377 16.13 -3.06 -8.51
N TYR A 378 16.84 -1.95 -8.30
CA TYR A 378 17.43 -1.15 -9.37
C TYR A 378 18.77 -1.72 -9.86
N THR A 379 19.55 -2.32 -8.97
CA THR A 379 20.82 -3.01 -9.26
C THR A 379 20.58 -4.42 -9.76
#